data_AF-A0A1Y4A4Y7-F1
#
_entry.id   AF-A0A1Y4A4Y7-F1
#
_cell.length_a   1.000
_cell.length_b   1.000
_cell.length_c   1.000
_cell.angle_alpha   90.00
_cell.angle_beta   90.00
_cell.angle_gamma   90.00
#
_symmetry.space_group_name_H-M   'P 1'
#
loop_
_entity.id
_entity.type
_entity.pdbx_description
1 polymer ?
#
loop_
_entity_poly.entity_id
_entity_poly.type
_entity_poly.pdbx_seq_one_letter_code
_entity_poly.pdbx_strand_id
1 'polypeptide(L)'
;MDARAVGQRIKAAREKKNMTQEDLAACIDISPTHVSVIERGTKIPRMDTFVAIANVLGVSADDLLVDVVDRATAGVASELSAAIEALPHEERMRVLKVVSVLVDR
;
A
#
# COMPACT_ATOMS: atom_id res chain seq x y z
N MET A 1 3.02 -15.64 -6.51
CA MET A 1 2.80 -14.73 -5.36
C MET A 1 3.45 -15.33 -4.13
N ASP A 2 4.50 -14.72 -3.61
CA ASP A 2 5.08 -15.13 -2.32
C ASP A 2 4.16 -14.65 -1.18
N ALA A 3 3.26 -15.55 -0.74
CA ALA A 3 2.30 -15.26 0.33
C ALA A 3 2.97 -14.93 1.67
N ARG A 4 4.20 -15.40 1.89
CA ARG A 4 4.95 -15.15 3.12
C ARG A 4 5.47 -13.72 3.16
N ALA A 5 6.01 -13.24 2.06
CA ALA A 5 6.43 -11.85 1.94
C ALA A 5 5.26 -10.88 2.15
N VAL A 6 4.11 -11.13 1.49
CA VAL A 6 2.90 -10.31 1.67
C VAL A 6 2.40 -10.35 3.11
N GLY A 7 2.32 -11.54 3.72
CA GLY A 7 1.91 -11.70 5.12
C GLY A 7 2.80 -10.94 6.10
N GLN A 8 4.12 -10.94 5.89
CA GLN A 8 5.07 -10.19 6.71
C GLN A 8 4.88 -8.67 6.57
N ARG A 9 4.56 -8.17 5.37
CA ARG A 9 4.28 -6.73 5.17
C ARG A 9 2.98 -6.30 5.82
N ILE A 10 1.93 -7.12 5.74
CA ILE A 10 0.67 -6.90 6.47
C ILE A 10 0.96 -6.79 7.97
N LYS A 11 1.74 -7.75 8.52
CA LYS A 11 2.14 -7.73 9.93
C LYS A 11 2.89 -6.44 10.30
N ALA A 12 3.88 -6.05 9.49
CA ALA A 12 4.68 -4.85 9.75
C ALA A 12 3.81 -3.56 9.70
N ALA A 13 2.91 -3.46 8.73
CA ALA A 13 1.99 -2.33 8.62
C ALA A 13 1.01 -2.26 9.81
N ARG A 14 0.51 -3.42 10.28
CA ARG A 14 -0.31 -3.52 11.50
C ARG A 14 0.46 -3.06 12.74
N GLU A 15 1.68 -3.55 12.93
CA GLU A 15 2.52 -3.20 14.07
C GLU A 15 2.91 -1.72 14.07
N LYS A 16 3.14 -1.11 12.90
CA LYS A 16 3.38 0.34 12.75
C LYS A 16 2.18 1.18 13.22
N LYS A 17 0.97 0.64 13.17
CA LYS A 17 -0.26 1.25 13.71
C LYS A 17 -0.52 0.91 15.18
N ASN A 18 0.39 0.18 15.84
CA ASN A 18 0.21 -0.31 17.21
C ASN A 18 -1.06 -1.16 17.40
N MET A 19 -1.51 -1.85 16.35
CA MET A 19 -2.67 -2.74 16.41
C MET A 19 -2.25 -4.16 16.76
N THR A 20 -3.02 -4.87 17.57
CA THR A 20 -2.92 -6.33 17.77
C THR A 20 -3.58 -7.10 16.62
N GLN A 21 -3.34 -8.42 16.53
CA GLN A 21 -4.03 -9.25 15.52
C GLN A 21 -5.55 -9.25 15.78
N GLU A 22 -5.96 -9.17 17.03
CA GLU A 22 -7.33 -9.05 17.51
C GLU A 22 -7.97 -7.74 17.05
N ASP A 23 -7.25 -6.62 17.15
CA ASP A 23 -7.76 -5.31 16.69
C ASP A 23 -8.01 -5.31 15.18
N LEU A 24 -7.04 -5.80 14.39
CA LEU A 24 -7.21 -5.88 12.94
C LEU A 24 -8.35 -6.83 12.55
N ALA A 25 -8.44 -7.98 13.22
CA ALA A 25 -9.49 -8.96 13.00
C ALA A 25 -10.88 -8.36 13.26
N ALA A 26 -11.04 -7.60 14.34
CA ALA A 26 -12.28 -6.91 14.68
C ALA A 26 -12.65 -5.85 13.64
N CYS A 27 -11.68 -5.09 13.10
CA CYS A 27 -11.95 -4.06 12.09
C CYS A 27 -12.45 -4.61 10.74
N ILE A 28 -12.14 -5.86 10.40
CA ILE A 28 -12.50 -6.48 9.10
C ILE A 28 -13.42 -7.69 9.24
N ASP A 29 -14.01 -7.89 10.42
CA ASP A 29 -14.96 -8.96 10.76
C ASP A 29 -14.46 -10.38 10.40
N ILE A 30 -13.23 -10.70 10.83
CA ILE A 30 -12.68 -12.07 10.74
C ILE A 30 -12.13 -12.53 12.09
N SER A 31 -11.76 -13.80 12.21
CA SER A 31 -11.14 -14.29 13.43
C SER A 31 -9.66 -13.86 13.54
N PRO A 32 -9.13 -13.64 14.77
CA PRO A 32 -7.70 -13.38 14.98
C PRO A 32 -6.82 -14.49 14.42
N THR A 33 -7.29 -15.75 14.48
CA THR A 33 -6.62 -16.90 13.86
C THR A 33 -6.49 -16.74 12.35
N HIS A 34 -7.49 -16.18 11.66
CA HIS A 34 -7.44 -15.95 10.22
C HIS A 34 -6.41 -14.86 9.88
N VAL A 35 -6.37 -13.76 10.63
CA VAL A 35 -5.28 -12.75 10.53
C VAL A 35 -3.91 -13.41 10.71
N SER A 36 -3.77 -14.24 11.74
CA SER A 36 -2.52 -14.95 12.05
C SER A 36 -2.05 -15.87 10.92
N VAL A 37 -2.98 -16.59 10.27
CA VAL A 37 -2.70 -17.46 9.12
C VAL A 37 -2.27 -16.64 7.89
N ILE A 38 -2.88 -15.47 7.67
CA ILE A 38 -2.52 -14.53 6.60
C ILE A 38 -1.11 -13.98 6.84
N GLU A 39 -0.82 -13.48 8.06
CA GLU A 39 0.48 -12.88 8.39
C GLU A 39 1.65 -13.86 8.31
N ARG A 40 1.41 -15.16 8.58
CA ARG A 40 2.41 -16.21 8.38
C ARG A 40 2.58 -16.63 6.92
N GLY A 41 1.72 -16.16 6.01
CA GLY A 41 1.68 -16.57 4.61
C GLY A 41 1.23 -18.01 4.40
N THR A 42 0.59 -18.63 5.40
CA THR A 42 0.11 -20.02 5.29
C THR A 42 -1.12 -20.12 4.37
N LYS A 43 -1.87 -19.03 4.24
CA LYS A 43 -3.01 -18.93 3.31
C LYS A 43 -3.04 -17.54 2.67
N ILE A 44 -3.31 -17.50 1.38
CA ILE A 44 -3.53 -16.25 0.65
C ILE A 44 -4.94 -15.75 1.00
N PRO A 45 -5.09 -14.48 1.45
CA PRO A 45 -6.41 -13.90 1.70
C PRO A 45 -7.21 -13.79 0.40
N ARG A 46 -8.54 -13.83 0.50
CA ARG A 46 -9.39 -13.45 -0.65
C ARG A 46 -9.21 -11.96 -0.95
N MET A 47 -9.52 -11.57 -2.19
CA MET A 47 -9.35 -10.17 -2.63
C MET A 47 -10.10 -9.20 -1.70
N ASP A 48 -11.33 -9.50 -1.33
CA ASP A 48 -12.13 -8.64 -0.43
C ASP A 48 -11.45 -8.45 0.94
N THR A 49 -10.90 -9.53 1.52
CA THR A 49 -10.14 -9.47 2.78
C THR A 49 -8.84 -8.69 2.61
N PHE A 50 -8.13 -8.87 1.50
CA PHE A 50 -6.90 -8.14 1.21
C PHE A 50 -7.16 -6.63 1.10
N VAL A 51 -8.21 -6.22 0.38
CA VAL A 51 -8.62 -4.81 0.25
C VAL A 51 -9.04 -4.24 1.61
N ALA A 52 -9.81 -5.00 2.40
CA ALA A 52 -10.20 -4.58 3.75
C ALA A 52 -8.98 -4.35 4.65
N ILE A 53 -7.99 -5.24 4.61
CA ILE A 53 -6.71 -5.10 5.33
C ILE A 53 -5.98 -3.82 4.89
N ALA A 54 -5.81 -3.61 3.58
CA ALA A 54 -5.12 -2.44 3.04
C ALA A 54 -5.79 -1.13 3.50
N ASN A 55 -7.12 -1.08 3.45
CA ASN A 55 -7.91 0.08 3.88
C ASN A 55 -7.77 0.35 5.39
N VAL A 56 -7.92 -0.67 6.24
CA VAL A 56 -7.77 -0.52 7.70
C VAL A 56 -6.35 -0.11 8.06
N LEU A 57 -5.35 -0.68 7.39
CA LEU A 57 -3.95 -0.36 7.61
C LEU A 57 -3.53 0.97 6.96
N GLY A 58 -4.35 1.55 6.08
CA GLY A 58 -4.07 2.81 5.40
C GLY A 58 -2.83 2.73 4.52
N VAL A 59 -2.60 1.58 3.89
CA VAL A 59 -1.47 1.31 3.00
C VAL A 59 -1.99 0.99 1.60
N SER A 60 -1.19 1.25 0.58
CA SER A 60 -1.56 0.89 -0.79
C SER A 60 -1.44 -0.63 -1.00
N ALA A 61 -2.12 -1.15 -2.01
CA ALA A 61 -1.92 -2.54 -2.43
C ALA A 61 -0.47 -2.79 -2.85
N ASP A 62 0.17 -1.80 -3.47
CA ASP A 62 1.56 -1.87 -3.91
C ASP A 62 2.52 -2.05 -2.72
N ASP A 63 2.30 -1.34 -1.61
CA ASP A 63 3.09 -1.48 -0.38
C ASP A 63 3.07 -2.91 0.19
N LEU A 64 1.96 -3.62 0.00
CA LEU A 64 1.80 -5.00 0.47
C LEU A 64 2.34 -6.02 -0.55
N LEU A 65 2.31 -5.68 -1.84
CA LEU A 65 2.67 -6.55 -2.96
C LEU A 65 4.05 -6.30 -3.55
N VAL A 66 4.86 -5.40 -2.96
CA VAL A 66 6.26 -5.12 -3.37
C VAL A 66 7.01 -6.44 -3.65
N ASP A 67 7.84 -6.48 -4.70
CA ASP A 67 8.62 -7.66 -5.13
C ASP A 67 7.82 -8.93 -5.52
N VAL A 68 6.49 -8.89 -5.47
CA VAL A 68 5.61 -9.96 -5.94
C VAL A 68 4.95 -9.62 -7.28
N VAL A 69 5.07 -8.35 -7.67
CA VAL A 69 4.70 -7.81 -8.98
C VAL A 69 6.00 -7.36 -9.66
N ASP A 70 6.40 -8.01 -10.75
CA ASP A 70 7.63 -7.69 -11.51
C ASP A 70 7.63 -6.27 -12.09
N ARG A 71 6.46 -5.63 -12.12
CA ARG A 71 6.27 -4.19 -12.35
C ARG A 71 5.48 -3.63 -11.18
N ALA A 72 6.13 -3.29 -10.08
CA ALA A 72 5.54 -2.33 -9.14
C ALA A 72 5.16 -1.11 -9.99
N THR A 73 3.87 -0.86 -10.15
CA THR A 73 3.41 0.38 -10.77
C THR A 73 4.02 1.48 -9.94
N ALA A 74 4.99 2.18 -10.51
CA ALA A 74 5.20 3.56 -10.16
C ALA A 74 3.79 4.17 -10.19
N GLY A 75 3.16 4.41 -9.03
CA GLY A 75 1.82 4.98 -9.01
C GLY A 75 1.81 6.27 -9.84
N VAL A 76 0.66 6.79 -10.26
CA VAL A 76 0.58 8.00 -11.11
C VAL A 76 1.42 9.17 -10.55
N ALA A 77 1.56 9.27 -9.23
CA ALA A 77 2.44 10.24 -8.58
C ALA A 77 3.94 10.00 -8.85
N SER A 78 4.38 8.74 -8.93
CA SER A 78 5.75 8.34 -9.27
C SER A 78 6.03 8.50 -10.77
N GLU A 79 5.06 8.20 -11.64
CA GLU A 79 5.17 8.52 -13.07
C GLU A 79 5.26 10.04 -13.30
N LEU A 80 4.44 10.82 -12.59
CA LEU A 80 4.51 12.28 -12.63
C LEU A 80 5.85 12.80 -12.08
N SER A 81 6.34 12.25 -10.97
CA SER A 81 7.64 12.63 -10.40
C SER A 81 8.78 12.35 -11.38
N ALA A 82 8.82 11.15 -11.96
CA ALA A 82 9.83 10.76 -12.94
C ALA A 82 9.76 11.62 -14.21
N ALA A 83 8.55 11.90 -14.69
CA ALA A 83 8.35 12.79 -15.84
C ALA A 83 8.84 14.22 -15.54
N ILE A 84 8.56 14.75 -14.35
CA ILE A 84 8.99 16.09 -13.93
C ILE A 84 10.52 16.19 -13.77
N GLU A 85 11.16 15.14 -13.25
CA GLU A 85 12.63 15.11 -13.10
C GLU A 85 13.36 15.15 -14.44
N ALA A 86 12.76 14.59 -15.50
CA ALA A 86 13.32 14.58 -16.85
C ALA A 86 13.19 15.93 -17.60
N LEU A 87 12.42 16.90 -17.06
CA LEU A 87 12.18 18.18 -17.73
C LEU A 87 13.28 19.21 -17.46
N PRO A 88 13.55 20.11 -18.43
CA PRO A 88 14.31 21.33 -18.19
C PRO A 88 13.71 22.19 -17.07
N HIS A 89 14.56 22.97 -16.39
CA HIS A 89 14.18 23.77 -15.22
C HIS A 89 12.93 24.64 -15.44
N GLU A 90 12.82 25.28 -16.60
CA GLU A 90 11.68 26.16 -16.93
C GLU A 90 10.36 25.40 -17.07
N GLU A 91 10.39 24.20 -17.66
CA GLU A 91 9.23 23.33 -17.82
C GLU A 91 8.80 22.72 -16.49
N ARG A 92 9.77 22.29 -15.67
CA ARG A 92 9.52 21.82 -14.30
C ARG A 92 8.80 22.86 -13.44
N MET A 93 9.24 24.12 -13.49
CA MET A 93 8.62 25.21 -12.73
C MET A 93 7.19 25.54 -13.20
N ARG A 94 6.91 25.40 -14.50
CA ARG A 94 5.55 25.56 -15.03
C ARG A 94 4.60 24.49 -14.52
N VAL A 95 5.03 23.22 -14.54
CA VAL A 95 4.23 22.09 -14.04
C VAL A 95 3.95 22.25 -12.54
N LEU A 96 4.97 22.58 -11.74
CA LEU A 96 4.81 22.80 -10.29
C LEU A 96 3.81 23.91 -9.97
N LYS A 97 3.80 25.01 -10.74
CA LYS A 97 2.85 26.11 -10.58
C LYS A 97 1.40 25.69 -10.87
N VAL A 98 1.18 24.83 -11.85
CA VAL A 98 -0.17 24.30 -12.16
C VAL A 98 -0.63 23.38 -11.03
N VAL A 99 0.25 22.49 -10.57
CA VAL A 99 -0.06 21.56 -9.47
C VAL A 99 -0.38 22.32 -8.19
N SER A 100 0.39 23.35 -7.82
CA SER A 100 0.13 24.13 -6.60
C SER A 100 -1.25 24.79 -6.63
N VAL A 101 -1.65 25.36 -7.77
CA VAL A 101 -2.99 25.98 -7.95
C VAL A 101 -4.12 24.95 -7.80
N LEU A 102 -3.89 23.69 -8.17
CA LEU A 102 -4.88 22.62 -8.05
C LEU A 102 -4.94 22.03 -6.63
N VAL A 103 -3.85 22.11 -5.87
CA VAL A 103 -3.72 21.57 -4.51
C VAL A 103 -4.12 22.58 -3.43
N ASP A 104 -3.94 23.88 -3.67
CA ASP A 104 -4.30 24.98 -2.76
C ASP A 104 -5.84 25.25 -2.71
N ARG A 105 -6.67 24.20 -2.73
CA ARG A 105 -8.12 24.29 -2.53
C ARG A 105 -8.51 24.17 -1.06
#